data_AF-W9CAY8-F1
#
_entry.id   AF-W9CAY8-F1
#
_cell.length_a   1.000
_cell.length_b   1.000
_cell.length_c   1.000
_cell.angle_alpha   90.00
_cell.angle_beta   90.00
_cell.angle_gamma   90.00
#
_symmetry.space_group_name_H-M   'P 1'
#
loop_
_entity.id
_entity.type
_entity.pdbx_description
1 polymer ?
#
loop_
_entity_poly.entity_id
_entity_poly.type
_entity_poly.pdbx_seq_one_letter_code
_entity_poly.pdbx_strand_id
1 'polypeptide(L)'
;MDLSLNWKTFDERTMDFCQGITLHHLPGHTDGLVGMQINLPESGTFFFISDHCHVIENWRDGVPQGWLARDHPAWFQSTQRLKRLESTTKGRVIPGHDKETFLQLQGEINDGKGYLE
;
A
#
# COMPACT_ATOMS: atom_id res chain seq x y z
N MET A 1 6.50 -7.50 -23.91
CA MET A 1 7.34 -7.67 -22.71
C MET A 1 8.77 -7.79 -23.16
N ASP A 2 9.68 -7.02 -22.57
CA ASP A 2 11.12 -7.24 -22.76
C ASP A 2 11.54 -8.46 -21.93
N LEU A 3 11.85 -9.57 -22.61
CA LEU A 3 12.21 -10.82 -21.95
C LEU A 3 13.66 -10.85 -21.45
N SER A 4 14.45 -9.81 -21.71
CA SER A 4 15.84 -9.72 -21.26
C SER A 4 15.98 -9.32 -19.78
N LEU A 5 14.90 -8.80 -19.18
CA LEU A 5 14.89 -8.44 -17.76
C LEU A 5 14.77 -9.68 -16.88
N ASN A 6 15.37 -9.63 -15.69
CA ASN A 6 15.26 -10.69 -14.67
C ASN A 6 13.92 -10.61 -13.93
N TRP A 7 12.83 -10.89 -14.64
CA TRP A 7 11.49 -10.87 -14.07
C TRP A 7 11.36 -11.84 -12.91
N LYS A 8 10.86 -11.34 -11.78
CA LYS A 8 10.44 -12.13 -10.61
C LYS A 8 8.96 -11.86 -10.38
N THR A 9 8.16 -12.87 -10.62
CA THR A 9 6.71 -12.84 -10.44
C THR A 9 6.34 -13.62 -9.19
N PHE A 10 5.22 -13.26 -8.58
CA PHE A 10 4.59 -14.00 -7.50
C PHE A 10 3.08 -14.00 -7.74
N ASP A 11 2.41 -15.10 -7.41
CA ASP A 11 0.95 -15.25 -7.52
C ASP A 11 0.30 -15.51 -6.16
N GLU A 12 1.12 -15.59 -5.11
CA GLU A 12 0.65 -15.74 -3.75
C GLU A 12 -0.01 -14.46 -3.25
N ARG A 13 -0.92 -14.64 -2.29
CA ARG A 13 -1.64 -13.54 -1.65
C ARG A 13 -0.71 -12.55 -0.93
N THR A 14 0.42 -13.05 -0.45
CA THR A 14 1.50 -12.31 0.21
C THR A 14 2.84 -12.97 -0.09
N MET A 15 3.89 -12.17 -0.22
CA MET A 15 5.27 -12.64 -0.32
C MET A 15 6.11 -11.91 0.73
N ASP A 16 6.74 -12.65 1.63
CA ASP A 16 7.75 -12.09 2.52
C ASP A 16 9.02 -11.84 1.70
N PHE A 17 9.25 -10.58 1.34
CA PHE A 17 10.29 -10.20 0.40
C PHE A 17 11.66 -10.19 1.09
N CYS A 18 11.73 -9.54 2.25
CA CYS A 18 12.88 -9.58 3.14
C CYS A 18 12.45 -9.20 4.56
N GLN A 19 13.38 -9.20 5.52
CA GLN A 19 13.09 -8.86 6.90
C GLN A 19 12.43 -7.48 6.99
N GLY A 20 11.22 -7.45 7.54
CA GLY A 20 10.44 -6.22 7.74
C GLY A 20 9.70 -5.74 6.50
N ILE A 21 9.78 -6.41 5.35
CA ILE A 21 9.05 -6.04 4.12
C ILE A 21 8.23 -7.22 3.60
N THR A 22 6.91 -7.03 3.53
CA THR A 22 5.96 -8.00 2.96
C THR A 22 5.23 -7.35 1.79
N LEU A 23 5.21 -8.02 0.64
CA LEU A 23 4.41 -7.60 -0.51
C LEU A 23 3.03 -8.26 -0.44
N HIS A 24 1.99 -7.49 -0.77
CA HIS A 24 0.60 -7.92 -0.76
C HIS A 24 0.05 -7.83 -2.17
N HIS A 25 -0.47 -8.95 -2.69
CA HIS A 25 -1.29 -8.93 -3.91
C HIS A 25 -2.66 -8.32 -3.59
N LEU A 26 -2.98 -7.17 -4.18
CA LEU A 26 -4.17 -6.35 -3.87
C LEU A 26 -5.05 -6.16 -5.11
N PRO A 27 -5.61 -7.24 -5.68
CA PRO A 27 -6.43 -7.15 -6.87
C PRO A 27 -7.65 -6.24 -6.65
N GLY A 28 -8.07 -5.58 -7.73
CA GLY A 28 -9.27 -4.75 -7.75
C GLY A 28 -9.15 -3.56 -8.70
N HIS A 29 -8.13 -2.72 -8.52
CA HIS A 29 -7.80 -1.67 -9.50
C HIS A 29 -7.27 -2.29 -10.80
N THR A 30 -6.29 -3.18 -10.63
CA THR A 30 -5.77 -4.07 -11.67
C THR A 30 -5.67 -5.47 -11.09
N ASP A 31 -5.55 -6.48 -11.96
CA ASP A 31 -5.46 -7.87 -11.54
C ASP A 31 -4.17 -8.18 -10.76
N GLY A 32 -3.11 -7.41 -11.01
CA GLY A 32 -1.76 -7.64 -10.46
C GLY A 32 -1.23 -6.50 -9.58
N LEU A 33 -2.11 -5.69 -8.97
CA LEU A 33 -1.65 -4.60 -8.11
C LEU A 33 -0.92 -5.17 -6.88
N VAL A 34 0.21 -4.57 -6.55
CA VAL A 34 1.03 -4.94 -5.39
C VAL A 34 1.10 -3.77 -4.42
N GLY A 35 0.70 -4.02 -3.17
CA GLY A 35 0.98 -3.13 -2.04
C GLY A 35 2.16 -3.64 -1.23
N MET A 36 2.77 -2.76 -0.43
CA MET A 36 3.92 -3.07 0.40
C MET A 36 3.65 -2.71 1.86
N GLN A 37 3.86 -3.66 2.75
CA GLN A 37 3.93 -3.43 4.19
C GLN A 37 5.40 -3.32 4.60
N ILE A 38 5.74 -2.28 5.36
CA ILE A 38 7.05 -2.10 5.98
C ILE A 38 6.87 -2.03 7.50
N ASN A 39 7.62 -2.84 8.23
CA ASN A 39 7.66 -2.84 9.70
C ASN A 39 9.01 -2.30 10.17
N LEU A 40 9.02 -1.07 10.67
CA LEU A 40 10.21 -0.40 11.19
C LEU A 40 10.25 -0.49 12.73
N PRO A 41 11.42 -0.72 13.34
CA PRO A 41 11.54 -0.83 14.80
C PRO A 41 11.08 0.42 15.56
N GLU A 42 11.39 1.61 15.03
CA GLU A 42 11.15 2.89 15.71
C GLU A 42 9.89 3.59 15.21
N SER A 43 9.64 3.53 13.90
CA SER A 43 8.55 4.27 13.25
C SER A 43 7.27 3.45 13.06
N GLY A 44 7.29 2.18 13.46
CA GLY A 44 6.13 1.30 13.37
C GLY A 44 5.86 0.78 11.96
N THR A 45 4.59 0.47 11.68
CA THR A 45 4.18 -0.17 10.42
C THR A 45 3.66 0.85 9.41
N PHE A 46 4.02 0.68 8.14
CA PHE A 46 3.52 1.46 7.01
C PHE A 46 2.94 0.53 5.96
N PHE A 47 1.83 0.93 5.36
CA PHE A 47 1.20 0.24 4.22
C PHE A 47 1.17 1.18 3.01
N PHE A 48 2.07 0.96 2.07
CA PHE A 48 2.06 1.62 0.77
C PHE A 48 1.14 0.84 -0.16
N ILE A 49 -0.07 1.35 -0.41
CA ILE A 49 -1.12 0.59 -1.10
C ILE A 49 -1.30 1.00 -2.57
N SER A 50 -0.50 1.94 -3.08
CA SER A 50 -0.52 2.41 -4.47
C SER A 50 -1.96 2.69 -4.93
N ASP A 51 -2.34 2.24 -6.12
CA ASP A 51 -3.63 2.55 -6.73
C ASP A 51 -4.77 1.68 -6.19
N HIS A 52 -4.52 0.88 -5.13
CA HIS A 52 -5.61 0.31 -4.37
C HIS A 52 -6.50 1.43 -3.80
N CYS A 53 -5.91 2.55 -3.37
CA CYS A 53 -6.62 3.78 -3.03
C CYS A 53 -5.84 4.96 -3.60
N HIS A 54 -6.48 5.77 -4.46
CA HIS A 54 -5.83 6.95 -5.01
C HIS A 54 -5.62 8.02 -3.93
N VAL A 55 -6.66 8.28 -3.14
CA VAL A 55 -6.65 9.29 -2.08
C VAL A 55 -7.10 8.69 -0.76
N ILE A 56 -6.81 9.39 0.35
CA ILE A 56 -7.09 8.87 1.69
C ILE A 56 -8.58 8.66 1.93
N GLU A 57 -9.45 9.40 1.24
CA GLU A 57 -10.90 9.22 1.29
C GLU A 57 -11.34 7.84 0.79
N ASN A 58 -10.68 7.29 -0.24
CA ASN A 58 -10.99 5.92 -0.70
C ASN A 58 -10.79 4.91 0.44
N TRP A 59 -9.74 5.11 1.23
CA TRP A 59 -9.42 4.27 2.39
C TRP A 59 -10.34 4.53 3.58
N ARG A 60 -10.53 5.80 3.94
CA ARG A 60 -11.31 6.23 5.11
C ARG A 60 -12.77 5.85 4.97
N ASP A 61 -13.35 6.14 3.81
CA ASP A 61 -14.77 5.98 3.55
C ASP A 61 -15.08 4.57 3.00
N GLY A 62 -14.05 3.81 2.63
CA GLY A 62 -14.20 2.43 2.11
C GLY A 62 -14.84 2.40 0.73
N VAL A 63 -14.60 3.44 -0.08
CA VAL A 63 -15.19 3.62 -1.41
C VAL A 63 -14.09 3.53 -2.47
N PRO A 64 -14.23 2.65 -3.49
CA PRO A 64 -13.26 2.55 -4.55
C PRO A 64 -13.20 3.83 -5.40
N GLN A 65 -12.14 3.99 -6.20
CA GLN A 65 -11.94 5.07 -7.17
C GLN A 65 -12.90 5.04 -8.38
N GLY A 66 -14.15 4.61 -8.17
CA GLY A 66 -15.21 4.52 -9.18
C GLY A 66 -14.85 3.56 -10.31
N TRP A 67 -15.03 4.01 -11.56
CA TRP A 67 -14.77 3.22 -12.77
C TRP A 67 -13.32 2.72 -12.90
N LEU A 68 -12.38 3.31 -12.15
CA LEU A 68 -11.01 2.85 -12.14
C LEU A 68 -10.82 1.58 -11.30
N ALA A 69 -11.77 1.17 -10.47
CA ALA A 69 -11.78 -0.18 -9.90
C ALA A 69 -12.35 -1.17 -10.93
N ARG A 70 -11.49 -2.01 -11.53
CA ARG A 70 -11.86 -2.98 -12.57
C ARG A 70 -12.61 -4.19 -12.01
N ASP A 71 -12.25 -4.63 -10.81
CA ASP A 71 -12.91 -5.71 -10.07
C ASP A 71 -13.30 -5.22 -8.68
N HIS A 72 -14.58 -4.87 -8.52
CA HIS A 72 -15.09 -4.34 -7.26
C HIS A 72 -15.09 -5.41 -6.14
N PRO A 73 -15.59 -6.64 -6.35
CA PRO A 73 -15.47 -7.71 -5.35
C PRO A 73 -14.04 -7.93 -4.85
N ALA A 74 -13.06 -8.03 -5.75
CA ALA A 74 -11.65 -8.22 -5.38
C ALA A 74 -11.12 -7.01 -4.61
N TRP A 75 -11.47 -5.79 -5.05
CA TRP A 75 -11.13 -4.56 -4.36
C TRP A 75 -11.61 -4.59 -2.90
N PHE A 76 -12.91 -4.85 -2.67
CA PHE A 76 -13.47 -4.91 -1.32
C PHE A 76 -12.79 -6.00 -0.46
N GLN A 77 -12.51 -7.18 -1.02
CA GLN A 77 -11.80 -8.23 -0.29
C GLN A 77 -10.37 -7.80 0.11
N SER A 78 -9.66 -7.12 -0.79
CA SER A 78 -8.34 -6.52 -0.54
C SER A 78 -8.41 -5.47 0.55
N THR A 79 -9.40 -4.56 0.49
CA THR A 79 -9.62 -3.51 1.49
C THR A 79 -9.91 -4.09 2.86
N GLN A 80 -10.80 -5.09 2.97
CA GLN A 80 -11.12 -5.72 4.25
C GLN A 80 -9.91 -6.41 4.88
N ARG A 81 -9.05 -7.03 4.06
CA ARG A 81 -7.79 -7.60 4.55
C ARG A 81 -6.86 -6.51 5.06
N LEU A 82 -6.65 -5.44 4.30
CA LEU A 82 -5.80 -4.33 4.72
C LEU A 82 -6.34 -3.67 6.00
N LYS A 83 -7.66 -3.51 6.16
CA LYS A 83 -8.27 -2.95 7.39
C LYS A 83 -7.98 -3.80 8.62
N ARG A 84 -7.99 -5.13 8.47
CA ARG A 84 -7.58 -6.06 9.54
C ARG A 84 -6.11 -5.89 9.88
N LEU A 85 -5.25 -5.77 8.87
CA LEU A 85 -3.81 -5.54 9.06
C LEU A 85 -3.57 -4.20 9.78
N GLU A 86 -4.12 -3.09 9.28
CA GLU A 86 -4.10 -1.76 9.93
C GLU A 86 -4.56 -1.85 11.39
N SER A 87 -5.68 -2.52 11.66
CA SER A 87 -6.21 -2.63 13.03
C SER A 87 -5.29 -3.38 13.99
N THR A 88 -4.56 -4.37 13.48
CA THR A 88 -3.67 -5.26 14.25
C THR A 88 -2.31 -4.64 14.46
N THR A 89 -1.73 -4.03 13.41
CA THR A 89 -0.38 -3.45 13.46
C THR A 89 -0.36 -1.99 13.86
N LYS A 90 -1.53 -1.33 13.89
CA LYS A 90 -1.65 0.14 13.99
C LYS A 90 -0.87 0.86 12.90
N GLY A 91 -0.72 0.21 11.74
CA GLY A 91 0.09 0.74 10.65
C GLY A 91 -0.54 1.93 9.95
N ARG A 92 0.29 2.86 9.51
CA ARG A 92 -0.12 4.03 8.74
C ARG A 92 -0.33 3.65 7.28
N VAL A 93 -1.49 3.99 6.72
CA VAL A 93 -1.81 3.72 5.32
C VAL A 93 -1.44 4.90 4.43
N ILE A 94 -0.69 4.61 3.36
CA ILE A 94 -0.18 5.57 2.38
C ILE A 94 -0.82 5.26 1.01
N PRO A 95 -1.81 6.05 0.56
CA PRO A 95 -2.43 5.94 -0.76
C PRO A 95 -1.49 6.42 -1.89
N GLY A 96 -1.81 6.07 -3.15
CA GLY A 96 -0.90 6.28 -4.29
C GLY A 96 -0.84 7.72 -4.85
N HIS A 97 -1.89 8.51 -4.69
CA HIS A 97 -2.07 9.82 -5.35
C HIS A 97 -2.60 10.92 -4.42
N ASP A 98 -2.33 10.80 -3.11
CA ASP A 98 -2.82 11.75 -2.11
C ASP A 98 -1.78 12.83 -1.80
N LYS A 99 -2.07 14.06 -2.26
CA LYS A 99 -1.18 15.20 -2.07
C LYS A 99 -0.97 15.55 -0.59
N GLU A 100 -2.03 15.53 0.20
CA GLU A 100 -1.96 15.94 1.61
C GLU A 100 -1.15 14.93 2.43
N THR A 101 -1.32 13.64 2.17
CA THR A 101 -0.50 12.57 2.76
C THR A 101 0.98 12.76 2.38
N PHE A 102 1.27 13.07 1.12
CA PHE A 102 2.63 13.36 0.67
C PHE A 102 3.24 14.55 1.40
N LEU A 103 2.52 15.68 1.48
CA LEU A 103 3.00 16.89 2.15
C LEU A 103 3.21 16.66 3.66
N GLN A 104 2.35 15.86 4.28
CA GLN A 104 2.51 15.47 5.68
C GLN A 104 3.80 14.66 5.89
N LEU A 105 4.04 13.63 5.07
CA LEU A 105 5.27 12.84 5.13
C LEU A 105 6.52 13.70 4.88
N GLN A 106 6.45 14.61 3.91
CA GLN A 106 7.55 15.53 3.61
C GLN A 106 7.84 16.49 4.79
N GLY A 107 6.79 17.00 5.44
CA GLY A 107 6.91 17.84 6.63
C GLY A 107 7.58 17.09 7.79
N GLU A 108 7.19 15.83 8.01
CA GLU A 108 7.81 14.99 9.05
C GLU A 108 9.32 14.80 8.81
N ILE A 109 9.75 14.64 7.55
CA ILE A 109 11.18 14.56 7.21
C ILE A 109 11.90 15.88 7.57
N ASN A 110 11.32 17.02 7.20
CA ASN A 110 11.92 18.34 7.42
C ASN A 110 12.00 18.73 8.90
N ASP A 111 11.09 18.23 9.74
CA ASP A 111 11.08 18.44 11.19
C ASP A 111 12.11 17.57 11.95
N GLY A 112 13.05 16.95 11.23
CA GLY A 112 14.09 16.09 11.83
C GLY A 112 13.58 14.72 12.25
N LYS A 113 12.42 14.28 11.77
CA LYS A 113 11.98 12.87 11.88
C LYS A 113 12.37 12.04 10.65
N GLY A 114 13.13 12.62 9.72
CA GLY A 114 13.68 11.93 8.56
C GLY A 114 15.04 11.28 8.85
N TYR A 115 15.28 10.08 8.31
CA TYR A 115 16.55 9.34 8.42
C TYR A 115 17.63 9.82 7.43
N LEU A 116 17.62 11.10 7.05
CA LEU A 116 18.64 11.67 6.17
C LEU A 116 19.69 12.39 7.03
N GLU A 117 20.70 11.63 7.46
CA GLU A 117 22.01 12.19 7.83
C GLU A 117 22.81 12.53 6.57
#